data_AF-E4WZB0-F1
#
_entry.id   AF-E4WZB0-F1
#
_cell.length_a   1.000
_cell.length_b   1.000
_cell.length_c   1.000
_cell.angle_alpha   90.00
_cell.angle_beta   90.00
_cell.angle_gamma   90.00
#
_symmetry.space_group_name_H-M   'P 1'
#
loop_
_entity.id
_entity.type
_entity.pdbx_description
1 polymer ?
#
loop_
_entity_poly.entity_id
_entity_poly.type
_entity_poly.pdbx_seq_one_letter_code
_entity_poly.pdbx_strand_id
1 'polypeptide(L)'
;MCKYLSQFGSYWPTRVTPPARYNTAHDPALSVEFAQDGKSLCAILQKENTVALFQVAKQESGYELKHISNAVDFLPGAALKKAKISVQFQSGVQSGAFLYHEYSNHTVVLSDLRGNHELNRFSAAAGTSGKTLLSPCSKFILGFGDSAEIRGWAVIFKSGSYASTKKLHSLCGHKSHVSQAAFFPDSSKLISLSDASGFKIHDFNSADWQRDDTPREVECFPNQWGLVDSIQISPDSLVLTLVQHSSIKFISLRTKVLLLEIKDIFNAAIKSAEFSPDSELVAVAGDRCVRIFKNLAGLVAKAHESKANLMSPNCNETYKNRLLEELKSDQKKINELQKLLSA
;
A
#
# COMPACT_ATOMS: atom_id res chain seq x y z
N MET A 1 0.20 27.71 -12.20
CA MET A 1 -0.65 28.63 -11.44
C MET A 1 -1.51 27.77 -10.50
N CYS A 2 -0.97 27.38 -9.35
CA CYS A 2 -1.67 26.55 -8.37
C CYS A 2 -2.52 27.46 -7.49
N LYS A 3 -3.82 27.58 -7.81
CA LYS A 3 -4.77 28.27 -6.92
C LYS A 3 -5.12 27.32 -5.78
N TYR A 4 -4.76 27.74 -4.57
CA TYR A 4 -5.20 27.16 -3.32
C TYR A 4 -6.72 27.39 -3.17
N LEU A 5 -7.51 26.32 -3.28
CA LEU A 5 -8.87 26.32 -2.73
C LEU A 5 -8.79 25.85 -1.27
N SER A 6 -8.43 26.78 -0.38
CA SER A 6 -8.53 26.60 1.07
C SER A 6 -9.96 26.88 1.57
N GLN A 7 -10.96 26.26 0.93
CA GLN A 7 -12.32 26.20 1.43
C GLN A 7 -12.79 24.76 1.41
N PHE A 8 -12.49 24.04 2.48
CA PHE A 8 -13.13 22.77 2.74
C PHE A 8 -13.56 22.72 4.20
N GLY A 9 -14.84 23.05 4.41
CA GLY A 9 -15.64 22.28 5.35
C GLY A 9 -15.47 20.81 5.00
N SER A 10 -15.34 19.98 6.02
CA SER A 10 -15.07 18.55 5.93
C SER A 10 -15.82 17.90 4.77
N TYR A 11 -15.11 17.59 3.68
CA TYR A 11 -15.67 16.97 2.48
C TYR A 11 -15.86 15.46 2.74
N TRP A 12 -16.62 15.13 3.78
CA TRP A 12 -17.19 13.81 3.90
C TRP A 12 -18.36 13.77 2.92
N PRO A 13 -18.44 12.77 2.01
CA PRO A 13 -19.64 12.59 1.21
C PRO A 13 -20.85 12.54 2.15
N THR A 14 -21.91 13.24 1.76
CA THR A 14 -23.10 13.64 2.55
C THR A 14 -24.00 12.50 3.05
N ARG A 15 -23.45 11.30 3.25
CA ARG A 15 -24.08 10.18 3.96
C ARG A 15 -23.20 9.76 5.13
N VAL A 16 -23.08 10.62 6.14
CA VAL A 16 -22.21 10.33 7.29
C VAL A 16 -23.01 9.62 8.36
N THR A 17 -23.00 8.29 8.32
CA THR A 17 -23.02 7.52 9.57
C THR A 17 -21.89 8.09 10.44
N PRO A 18 -22.13 8.39 11.73
CA PRO A 18 -21.11 8.95 12.61
C PRO A 18 -19.83 8.09 12.58
N PRO A 19 -18.64 8.73 12.60
CA PRO A 19 -17.39 7.99 12.56
C PRO A 19 -17.25 7.13 13.82
N ALA A 20 -16.82 5.88 13.65
CA ALA A 20 -16.43 5.05 14.78
C ALA A 20 -15.23 5.69 15.49
N ARG A 21 -15.29 5.82 16.81
CA ARG A 21 -14.23 6.40 17.62
C ARG A 21 -13.89 5.45 18.77
N TYR A 22 -12.60 5.30 19.04
CA TYR A 22 -12.08 4.60 20.20
C TYR A 22 -10.95 5.43 20.82
N ASN A 23 -10.99 5.62 22.13
CA ASN A 23 -9.97 6.38 22.86
C ASN A 23 -9.02 5.41 23.57
N THR A 24 -7.73 5.51 23.26
CA THR A 24 -6.66 4.63 23.77
C THR A 24 -6.10 5.06 25.13
N ALA A 25 -6.93 5.62 26.02
CA ALA A 25 -6.52 6.03 27.38
C ALA A 25 -5.18 6.82 27.46
N HIS A 26 -4.95 7.75 26.54
CA HIS A 26 -3.73 8.56 26.42
C HIS A 26 -2.45 7.82 25.99
N ASP A 27 -2.56 6.64 25.41
CA ASP A 27 -1.47 6.00 24.66
C ASP A 27 -1.62 6.31 23.15
N PRO A 28 -0.70 7.07 22.53
CA PRO A 28 -0.81 7.38 21.11
C PRO A 28 -0.64 6.13 20.23
N ALA A 29 -1.50 6.01 19.23
CA ALA A 29 -1.39 4.96 18.21
C ALA A 29 -0.36 5.36 17.13
N LEU A 30 0.71 4.57 16.97
CA LEU A 30 1.75 4.84 15.97
C LEU A 30 1.37 4.43 14.55
N SER A 31 0.64 3.32 14.45
CA SER A 31 0.18 2.73 13.20
C SER A 31 -1.19 2.15 13.44
N VAL A 32 -2.08 2.28 12.46
CA VAL A 32 -3.42 1.67 12.46
C VAL A 32 -3.60 1.01 11.11
N GLU A 33 -3.97 -0.28 11.09
CA GLU A 33 -4.16 -1.01 9.85
C GLU A 33 -5.40 -1.90 9.94
N PHE A 34 -6.27 -1.81 8.92
CA PHE A 34 -7.43 -2.67 8.81
C PHE A 34 -7.03 -4.04 8.26
N ALA A 35 -7.72 -5.08 8.73
CA ALA A 35 -7.75 -6.36 8.03
C ALA A 35 -8.42 -6.17 6.65
N GLN A 36 -8.07 -7.05 5.71
CA GLN A 36 -8.57 -6.98 4.33
C GLN A 36 -10.09 -7.09 4.22
N ASP A 37 -10.73 -7.74 5.20
CA ASP A 37 -12.17 -7.89 5.26
C ASP A 37 -12.90 -6.66 5.85
N GLY A 38 -12.15 -5.66 6.36
CA GLY A 38 -12.68 -4.47 7.02
C GLY A 38 -13.40 -4.73 8.35
N LYS A 39 -13.42 -5.97 8.85
CA LYS A 39 -14.12 -6.35 10.09
C LYS A 39 -13.26 -6.24 11.32
N SER A 40 -11.95 -6.20 11.14
CA SER A 40 -10.98 -6.08 12.22
C SER A 40 -9.95 -5.02 11.88
N LEU A 41 -9.36 -4.42 12.90
CA LEU A 41 -8.19 -3.55 12.74
C LEU A 41 -7.21 -3.79 13.88
N CYS A 42 -5.95 -3.49 13.64
CA CYS A 42 -4.93 -3.44 14.67
C CYS A 42 -4.36 -2.04 14.81
N ALA A 43 -3.91 -1.69 16.00
CA ALA A 43 -3.20 -0.46 16.28
C ALA A 43 -1.97 -0.73 17.16
N ILE A 44 -0.85 -0.05 16.89
CA ILE A 44 0.32 -0.11 17.77
C ILE A 44 0.20 0.97 18.84
N LEU A 45 0.20 0.57 20.10
CA LEU A 45 0.21 1.46 21.25
C LEU A 45 1.67 1.79 21.63
N GLN A 46 2.03 3.08 21.61
CA GLN A 46 3.42 3.50 21.74
C GLN A 46 4.02 3.25 23.13
N LYS A 47 3.28 3.58 24.19
CA LYS A 47 3.79 3.49 25.56
C LYS A 47 3.85 2.05 26.03
N GLU A 48 2.83 1.26 25.69
CA GLU A 48 2.82 -0.17 25.99
C GLU A 48 3.74 -0.99 25.07
N ASN A 49 4.09 -0.47 23.89
CA ASN A 49 4.81 -1.20 22.84
C ASN A 49 4.10 -2.51 22.45
N THR A 50 2.76 -2.48 22.40
CA THR A 50 1.92 -3.64 22.08
C THR A 50 1.05 -3.39 20.86
N VAL A 51 0.57 -4.47 20.23
CA VAL A 51 -0.44 -4.39 19.16
C VAL A 51 -1.82 -4.63 19.74
N ALA A 52 -2.63 -3.59 19.82
CA ALA A 52 -4.03 -3.69 20.22
C ALA A 52 -4.90 -4.15 19.05
N LEU A 53 -5.78 -5.13 19.30
CA LEU A 53 -6.68 -5.73 18.32
C LEU A 53 -8.11 -5.27 18.58
N PHE A 54 -8.79 -4.88 17.50
CA PHE A 54 -10.15 -4.37 17.56
C PHE A 54 -11.06 -5.06 16.54
N GLN A 55 -12.30 -5.29 16.95
CA GLN A 55 -13.38 -5.72 16.07
C GLN A 55 -14.23 -4.52 15.68
N VAL A 56 -14.52 -4.40 14.38
CA VAL A 56 -15.42 -3.41 13.80
C VAL A 56 -16.82 -4.03 13.75
N ALA A 57 -17.72 -3.53 14.59
CA ALA A 57 -19.11 -3.97 14.65
C ALA A 57 -20.01 -2.94 13.98
N LYS A 58 -20.89 -3.38 13.07
CA LYS A 58 -21.93 -2.54 12.49
C LYS A 58 -23.13 -2.48 13.42
N GLN A 59 -23.58 -1.28 13.75
CA GLN A 59 -24.79 -1.00 14.51
C GLN A 59 -25.81 -0.24 13.64
N GLU A 60 -27.05 -0.10 14.12
CA GLU A 60 -28.08 0.69 13.42
C GLU A 60 -27.67 2.17 13.24
N SER A 61 -26.94 2.72 14.21
CA SER A 61 -26.48 4.10 14.25
C SER A 61 -25.12 4.34 13.58
N GLY A 62 -24.43 3.30 13.08
CA GLY A 62 -23.11 3.43 12.46
C GLY A 62 -22.18 2.25 12.74
N TYR A 63 -20.93 2.56 13.08
CA TYR A 63 -19.91 1.55 13.38
C TYR A 63 -19.34 1.78 14.79
N GLU A 64 -19.06 0.68 15.48
CA GLU A 64 -18.42 0.66 16.81
C GLU A 64 -17.11 -0.14 16.73
N LEU A 65 -16.08 0.33 17.44
CA LEU A 65 -14.84 -0.42 17.63
C LEU A 65 -14.84 -1.06 19.01
N LYS A 66 -14.77 -2.39 19.04
CA LYS A 66 -14.65 -3.17 20.26
C LYS A 66 -13.22 -3.64 20.43
N HIS A 67 -12.58 -3.22 21.52
CA HIS A 67 -11.26 -3.74 21.89
C HIS A 67 -11.40 -5.22 22.28
N ILE A 68 -10.53 -6.07 21.73
CA ILE A 68 -10.53 -7.51 21.97
C ILE A 68 -9.42 -7.88 22.95
N SER A 69 -8.18 -7.53 22.60
CA SER A 69 -6.99 -7.88 23.36
C SER A 69 -5.78 -7.07 22.88
N ASN A 70 -4.70 -7.09 23.67
CA ASN A 70 -3.39 -6.64 23.24
C ASN A 70 -2.51 -7.87 22.97
N ALA A 71 -1.80 -7.87 21.85
CA ALA A 71 -0.79 -8.86 21.54
C ALA A 71 0.39 -8.74 22.50
N VAL A 72 1.04 -9.87 22.77
CA VAL A 72 2.30 -9.95 23.51
C VAL A 72 3.38 -9.21 22.72
N ASP A 73 4.16 -8.39 23.41
CA ASP A 73 5.39 -7.85 22.86
C ASP A 73 6.44 -8.96 22.79
N PHE A 74 6.77 -9.37 21.57
CA PHE A 74 7.74 -10.43 21.32
C PHE A 74 9.19 -9.90 21.37
N LEU A 75 9.39 -8.58 21.39
CA LEU A 75 10.71 -7.96 21.34
C LEU A 75 10.78 -6.67 22.19
N PRO A 76 10.71 -6.76 23.54
CA PRO A 76 10.66 -5.60 24.44
C PRO A 76 11.86 -4.64 24.35
N GLY A 77 12.97 -5.07 23.77
CA GLY A 77 14.15 -4.23 23.53
C GLY A 77 14.09 -3.39 22.25
N ALA A 78 13.06 -3.54 21.42
CA ALA A 78 12.90 -2.81 20.16
C ALA A 78 11.49 -2.21 20.05
N ALA A 79 11.38 -1.02 19.50
CA ALA A 79 10.09 -0.35 19.33
C ALA A 79 9.33 -0.96 18.14
N LEU A 80 8.03 -1.22 18.32
CA LEU A 80 7.14 -1.58 17.22
C LEU A 80 6.94 -0.38 16.30
N LYS A 81 7.11 -0.62 14.99
CA LYS A 81 7.02 0.40 13.95
C LYS A 81 5.78 0.20 13.07
N LYS A 82 5.47 -1.04 12.71
CA LYS A 82 4.30 -1.38 11.90
C LYS A 82 3.70 -2.71 12.34
N ALA A 83 2.37 -2.81 12.32
CA ALA A 83 1.66 -4.05 12.56
C ALA A 83 0.52 -4.21 11.57
N LYS A 84 0.27 -5.43 11.10
CA LYS A 84 -0.80 -5.72 10.12
C LYS A 84 -1.47 -7.06 10.38
N ILE A 85 -2.80 -7.06 10.33
CA ILE A 85 -3.60 -8.30 10.26
C ILE A 85 -3.52 -8.84 8.82
N SER A 86 -2.92 -10.01 8.68
CA SER A 86 -2.56 -10.57 7.39
C SER A 86 -3.40 -11.82 7.12
N VAL A 87 -4.07 -11.86 5.98
CA VAL A 87 -4.91 -12.98 5.55
C VAL A 87 -4.43 -13.45 4.18
N GLN A 88 -4.25 -14.75 4.05
CA GLN A 88 -3.88 -15.40 2.80
C GLN A 88 -5.06 -16.14 2.21
N PHE A 89 -5.28 -15.94 0.92
CA PHE A 89 -6.24 -16.71 0.14
C PHE A 89 -5.55 -17.60 -0.89
N GLN A 90 -6.10 -18.79 -1.07
CA GLN A 90 -5.71 -19.74 -2.12
C GLN A 90 -6.98 -20.25 -2.79
N SER A 91 -7.11 -20.00 -4.10
CA SER A 91 -8.29 -20.39 -4.89
C SER A 91 -9.63 -19.93 -4.29
N GLY A 92 -9.67 -18.72 -3.72
CA GLY A 92 -10.88 -18.13 -3.12
C GLY A 92 -11.19 -18.61 -1.70
N VAL A 93 -10.42 -19.56 -1.16
CA VAL A 93 -10.57 -20.05 0.22
C VAL A 93 -9.48 -19.44 1.09
N GLN A 94 -9.83 -19.06 2.33
CA GLN A 94 -8.85 -18.62 3.32
C GLN A 94 -7.89 -19.78 3.62
N SER A 95 -6.61 -19.60 3.28
CA SER A 95 -5.55 -20.60 3.48
C SER A 95 -4.81 -20.40 4.80
N GLY A 96 -4.76 -19.17 5.29
CA GLY A 96 -4.04 -18.83 6.51
C GLY A 96 -4.27 -17.40 6.97
N ALA A 97 -4.00 -17.13 8.24
CA ALA A 97 -4.02 -15.78 8.79
C ALA A 97 -3.04 -15.66 9.95
N PHE A 98 -2.42 -14.50 10.07
CA PHE A 98 -1.38 -14.21 11.07
C PHE A 98 -1.30 -12.70 11.33
N LEU A 99 -0.68 -12.32 12.44
CA LEU A 99 -0.27 -10.93 12.66
C LEU A 99 1.18 -10.76 12.21
N TYR A 100 1.41 -9.69 11.46
CA TYR A 100 2.72 -9.23 11.06
C TYR A 100 3.14 -8.09 11.98
N HIS A 101 4.32 -8.19 12.58
CA HIS A 101 4.92 -7.17 13.45
C HIS A 101 6.29 -6.77 12.89
N GLU A 102 6.50 -5.48 12.64
CA GLU A 102 7.79 -4.89 12.23
C GLU A 102 8.34 -4.06 13.38
N TYR A 103 9.56 -4.37 13.81
CA TYR A 103 10.28 -3.64 14.84
C TYR A 103 11.29 -2.66 14.23
N SER A 104 11.73 -1.69 15.02
CA SER A 104 12.66 -0.62 14.63
C SER A 104 14.03 -1.13 14.15
N ASN A 105 14.42 -2.33 14.57
CA ASN A 105 15.66 -3.00 14.16
C ASN A 105 15.48 -3.88 12.90
N HIS A 106 14.37 -3.71 12.16
CA HIS A 106 14.03 -4.49 10.97
C HIS A 106 13.78 -5.98 11.21
N THR A 107 13.61 -6.38 12.47
CA THR A 107 13.12 -7.70 12.82
C THR A 107 11.63 -7.76 12.54
N VAL A 108 11.23 -8.82 11.85
CA VAL A 108 9.84 -9.17 11.62
C VAL A 108 9.49 -10.34 12.52
N VAL A 109 8.40 -10.20 13.26
CA VAL A 109 7.78 -11.30 14.01
C VAL A 109 6.43 -11.60 13.39
N LEU A 110 6.18 -12.89 13.16
CA LEU A 110 4.88 -13.41 12.77
C LEU A 110 4.27 -14.08 13.99
N SER A 111 3.03 -13.76 14.32
CA SER A 111 2.31 -14.39 15.42
C SER A 111 0.96 -14.92 15.00
N ASP A 112 0.34 -15.73 15.85
CA ASP A 112 -1.07 -16.06 15.73
C ASP A 112 -1.96 -14.81 15.74
N LEU A 113 -3.21 -14.96 15.31
CA LEU A 113 -4.16 -13.84 15.23
C LEU A 113 -4.52 -13.23 16.59
N ARG A 114 -4.36 -13.99 17.68
CA ARG A 114 -4.59 -13.48 19.04
C ARG A 114 -3.38 -12.69 19.56
N GLY A 115 -2.22 -12.84 18.93
CA GLY A 115 -0.98 -12.19 19.33
C GLY A 115 -0.34 -12.81 20.57
N ASN A 116 -0.65 -14.08 20.87
CA ASN A 116 -0.16 -14.79 22.05
C ASN A 116 0.97 -15.76 21.74
N HIS A 117 1.05 -16.24 20.49
CA HIS A 117 2.01 -17.26 20.09
C HIS A 117 2.84 -16.79 18.91
N GLU A 118 4.17 -16.79 19.07
CA GLU A 118 5.11 -16.53 18.00
C GLU A 118 5.13 -17.72 17.03
N LEU A 119 4.89 -17.44 15.75
CA LEU A 119 4.99 -18.42 14.66
C LEU A 119 6.41 -18.41 14.08
N ASN A 120 7.00 -17.23 13.92
CA ASN A 120 8.36 -17.08 13.42
C ASN A 120 8.95 -15.70 13.71
N ARG A 121 10.27 -15.61 13.67
CA ARG A 121 11.04 -14.38 13.80
C ARG A 121 12.26 -14.40 12.90
N PHE A 122 12.48 -13.31 12.17
CA PHE A 122 13.66 -13.15 11.32
C PHE A 122 13.98 -11.67 11.06
N SER A 123 15.25 -11.37 10.77
CA SER A 123 15.67 -10.03 10.33
C SER A 123 15.42 -9.90 8.82
N ALA A 124 14.50 -9.02 8.43
CA ALA A 124 14.12 -8.85 7.04
C ALA A 124 15.06 -7.89 6.29
N ALA A 125 15.58 -6.87 6.95
CA ALA A 125 16.61 -5.99 6.42
C ALA A 125 17.80 -5.93 7.39
N ALA A 126 18.89 -5.32 6.96
CA ALA A 126 19.98 -4.93 7.85
C ALA A 126 20.29 -3.43 7.65
N GLY A 127 21.22 -2.89 8.43
CA GLY A 127 21.58 -1.47 8.38
C GLY A 127 20.54 -0.54 8.99
N THR A 128 20.75 0.77 8.85
CA THR A 128 19.87 1.82 9.40
C THR A 128 18.79 2.29 8.43
N SER A 129 19.00 2.06 7.13
CA SER A 129 18.06 2.39 6.04
C SER A 129 17.10 1.24 5.71
N GLY A 130 17.13 0.15 6.50
CA GLY A 130 16.33 -1.03 6.27
C GLY A 130 14.83 -0.73 6.25
N LYS A 131 14.13 -1.34 5.31
CA LYS A 131 12.68 -1.28 5.18
C LYS A 131 12.16 -2.66 4.87
N THR A 132 10.92 -2.90 5.29
CA THR A 132 10.22 -4.14 5.02
C THR A 132 8.93 -3.85 4.26
N LEU A 133 8.47 -4.84 3.51
CA LEU A 133 7.26 -4.75 2.72
C LEU A 133 6.55 -6.10 2.72
N LEU A 134 5.28 -6.08 3.07
CA LEU A 134 4.40 -7.26 3.03
C LEU A 134 3.52 -7.17 1.79
N SER A 135 3.43 -8.26 1.03
CA SER A 135 2.57 -8.32 -0.15
C SER A 135 1.09 -8.24 0.22
N PRO A 136 0.23 -7.64 -0.63
CA PRO A 136 -1.21 -7.61 -0.41
C PRO A 136 -1.83 -9.00 -0.22
N CYS A 137 -1.33 -10.03 -0.89
CA CYS A 137 -1.80 -11.41 -0.70
C CYS A 137 -1.29 -12.08 0.60
N SER A 138 -0.49 -11.36 1.41
CA SER A 138 0.13 -11.82 2.65
C SER A 138 1.08 -13.02 2.51
N LYS A 139 1.47 -13.40 1.29
CA LYS A 139 2.35 -14.55 1.02
C LYS A 139 3.83 -14.18 1.09
N PHE A 140 4.19 -12.94 0.77
CA PHE A 140 5.58 -12.54 0.62
C PHE A 140 5.91 -11.38 1.55
N ILE A 141 7.03 -11.51 2.24
CA ILE A 141 7.65 -10.43 3.01
C ILE A 141 8.99 -10.15 2.35
N LEU A 142 9.25 -8.88 2.05
CA LEU A 142 10.49 -8.41 1.46
C LEU A 142 11.20 -7.47 2.42
N GLY A 143 12.53 -7.45 2.33
CA GLY A 143 13.37 -6.46 2.99
C GLY A 143 14.40 -5.86 2.02
N PHE A 144 14.60 -4.55 2.13
CA PHE A 144 15.45 -3.75 1.25
C PHE A 144 15.98 -2.51 1.99
N GLY A 145 16.86 -1.71 1.35
CA GLY A 145 17.31 -0.42 1.88
C GLY A 145 18.81 -0.29 2.12
N ASP A 146 19.47 -1.39 2.51
CA ASP A 146 20.90 -1.43 2.83
C ASP A 146 21.78 -1.87 1.66
N SER A 147 21.18 -2.62 0.74
CA SER A 147 21.87 -3.36 -0.30
C SER A 147 21.12 -3.26 -1.61
N ALA A 148 21.81 -3.58 -2.70
CA ALA A 148 21.24 -3.64 -4.04
C ALA A 148 20.33 -4.85 -4.26
N GLU A 149 20.29 -5.74 -3.27
CA GLU A 149 19.46 -6.93 -3.24
C GLU A 149 18.18 -6.68 -2.46
N ILE A 150 17.07 -7.26 -2.92
CA ILE A 150 15.84 -7.33 -2.15
C ILE A 150 15.73 -8.75 -1.62
N ARG A 151 15.79 -8.90 -0.30
CA ARG A 151 15.67 -10.21 0.35
C ARG A 151 14.19 -10.55 0.49
N GLY A 152 13.82 -11.79 0.18
CA GLY A 152 12.43 -12.24 0.23
C GLY A 152 12.21 -13.42 1.16
N TRP A 153 11.00 -13.52 1.69
CA TRP A 153 10.51 -14.62 2.51
C TRP A 153 9.09 -14.97 2.07
N ALA A 154 8.82 -16.25 1.84
CA ALA A 154 7.49 -16.78 1.60
C ALA A 154 6.91 -17.38 2.88
N VAL A 155 5.73 -16.92 3.27
CA VAL A 155 4.97 -17.43 4.42
C VAL A 155 4.03 -18.53 3.93
N ILE A 156 4.24 -19.76 4.40
CA ILE A 156 3.58 -20.96 3.89
C ILE A 156 2.58 -21.48 4.92
N PHE A 157 1.33 -21.60 4.50
CA PHE A 157 0.28 -22.30 5.23
C PHE A 157 -0.01 -23.65 4.59
N LYS A 158 -0.30 -24.66 5.41
CA LYS A 158 -0.78 -25.97 4.98
C LYS A 158 -2.05 -26.29 5.77
N SER A 159 -3.14 -26.54 5.05
CA SER A 159 -4.44 -26.91 5.65
C SER A 159 -4.91 -25.93 6.73
N GLY A 160 -4.78 -24.62 6.50
CA GLY A 160 -5.24 -23.59 7.45
C GLY A 160 -4.23 -23.23 8.55
N SER A 161 -3.18 -24.02 8.75
CA SER A 161 -2.18 -23.81 9.80
C SER A 161 -0.86 -23.32 9.25
N TYR A 162 -0.16 -22.47 10.02
CA TYR A 162 1.18 -22.02 9.68
C TYR A 162 2.11 -23.22 9.60
N ALA A 163 2.79 -23.40 8.47
CA ALA A 163 3.70 -24.52 8.25
C ALA A 163 5.15 -24.09 8.39
N SER A 164 5.57 -23.04 7.67
CA SER A 164 6.93 -22.51 7.72
C SER A 164 7.04 -21.16 7.02
N THR A 165 8.17 -20.48 7.21
CA THR A 165 8.58 -19.36 6.37
C THR A 165 9.86 -19.77 5.64
N LYS A 166 9.84 -19.73 4.31
CA LYS A 166 10.99 -20.07 3.46
C LYS A 166 11.67 -18.78 3.01
N LYS A 167 12.97 -18.65 3.24
CA LYS A 167 13.76 -17.56 2.66
C LYS A 167 13.87 -17.81 1.14
N LEU A 168 13.49 -16.82 0.35
CA LEU A 168 13.59 -16.84 -1.11
C LEU A 168 14.99 -16.37 -1.53
N HIS A 169 15.35 -16.66 -2.78
CA HIS A 169 16.55 -16.08 -3.37
C HIS A 169 16.41 -14.55 -3.46
N SER A 170 17.52 -13.83 -3.25
CA SER A 170 17.55 -12.37 -3.34
C SER A 170 17.16 -11.91 -4.75
N LEU A 171 16.29 -10.91 -4.84
CA LEU A 171 16.06 -10.22 -6.11
C LEU A 171 17.28 -9.33 -6.38
N CYS A 172 18.06 -9.71 -7.38
CA CYS A 172 19.24 -9.00 -7.81
C CYS A 172 18.93 -8.20 -9.07
N GLY A 173 19.61 -7.07 -9.26
CA GLY A 173 19.54 -6.32 -10.52
C GLY A 173 19.78 -4.81 -10.39
N HIS A 174 19.53 -4.24 -9.21
CA HIS A 174 19.94 -2.86 -8.94
C HIS A 174 21.47 -2.79 -8.79
N LYS A 175 22.05 -1.64 -9.15
CA LYS A 175 23.50 -1.39 -9.02
C LYS A 175 23.89 -0.71 -7.71
N SER A 176 22.89 -0.19 -6.99
CA SER A 176 23.02 0.50 -5.71
C SER A 176 21.87 0.08 -4.82
N HIS A 177 21.90 0.51 -3.57
CA HIS A 177 20.85 0.24 -2.60
C HIS A 177 19.45 0.59 -3.14
N VAL A 178 18.49 -0.26 -2.80
CA VAL A 178 17.08 -0.05 -3.17
C VAL A 178 16.46 0.90 -2.15
N SER A 179 16.14 2.12 -2.56
CA SER A 179 15.61 3.15 -1.67
C SER A 179 14.12 2.95 -1.36
N GLN A 180 13.34 2.47 -2.34
CA GLN A 180 11.90 2.24 -2.20
C GLN A 180 11.45 0.97 -2.96
N ALA A 181 10.38 0.33 -2.48
CA ALA A 181 9.70 -0.74 -3.20
C ALA A 181 8.21 -0.78 -2.84
N ALA A 182 7.37 -1.24 -3.77
CA ALA A 182 5.94 -1.44 -3.57
C ALA A 182 5.44 -2.63 -4.39
N PHE A 183 4.54 -3.42 -3.80
CA PHE A 183 3.83 -4.46 -4.53
C PHE A 183 2.67 -3.86 -5.31
N PHE A 184 2.39 -4.45 -6.46
CA PHE A 184 1.12 -4.24 -7.14
C PHE A 184 -0.02 -4.79 -6.27
N PRO A 185 -1.23 -4.19 -6.30
CA PRO A 185 -2.38 -4.62 -5.52
C PRO A 185 -2.75 -6.10 -5.67
N ASP A 186 -2.57 -6.66 -6.87
CA ASP A 186 -2.79 -8.07 -7.18
C ASP A 186 -1.67 -9.01 -6.68
N SER A 187 -0.59 -8.45 -6.12
CA SER A 187 0.64 -9.14 -5.72
C SER A 187 1.37 -9.88 -6.84
N SER A 188 1.02 -9.64 -8.11
CA SER A 188 1.64 -10.30 -9.26
C SER A 188 3.02 -9.72 -9.57
N LYS A 189 3.22 -8.45 -9.26
CA LYS A 189 4.43 -7.70 -9.58
C LYS A 189 4.93 -6.90 -8.38
N LEU A 190 6.22 -6.60 -8.40
CA LEU A 190 6.88 -5.68 -7.49
C LEU A 190 7.54 -4.58 -8.31
N ILE A 191 7.36 -3.32 -7.91
CA ILE A 191 8.20 -2.23 -8.39
C ILE A 191 9.23 -1.88 -7.31
N SER A 192 10.48 -1.73 -7.72
CA SER A 192 11.59 -1.32 -6.87
C SER A 192 12.33 -0.15 -7.49
N LEU A 193 12.83 0.74 -6.65
CA LEU A 193 13.54 1.97 -7.02
C LEU A 193 14.91 1.97 -6.36
N SER A 194 15.94 2.23 -7.15
CA SER A 194 17.27 2.60 -6.68
C SER A 194 17.66 3.93 -7.28
N ASP A 195 18.30 4.78 -6.48
CA ASP A 195 18.67 6.13 -6.87
C ASP A 195 19.66 6.15 -8.06
N ALA A 196 20.49 5.11 -8.20
CA ALA A 196 21.48 5.02 -9.27
C ALA A 196 20.99 4.27 -10.52
N SER A 197 20.10 3.28 -10.37
CA SER A 197 19.71 2.40 -11.49
C SER A 197 18.25 2.56 -11.91
N GLY A 198 17.48 3.45 -11.29
CA GLY A 198 16.09 3.70 -11.61
C GLY A 198 15.12 2.65 -11.09
N PHE A 199 13.97 2.56 -11.76
CA PHE A 199 12.90 1.63 -11.43
C PHE A 199 13.08 0.30 -12.14
N LYS A 200 12.77 -0.79 -11.42
CA LYS A 200 12.65 -2.14 -11.96
C LYS A 200 11.33 -2.75 -11.55
N ILE A 201 10.76 -3.57 -12.43
CA ILE A 201 9.54 -4.33 -12.18
C ILE A 201 9.87 -5.82 -12.29
N HIS A 202 9.58 -6.56 -11.23
CA HIS A 202 9.77 -8.01 -11.14
C HIS A 202 8.41 -8.72 -11.13
N ASP A 203 8.29 -9.82 -11.87
CA ASP A 203 7.10 -10.68 -11.89
C ASP A 203 7.23 -11.79 -10.85
N PHE A 204 6.30 -11.77 -9.89
CA PHE A 204 6.16 -12.73 -8.82
C PHE A 204 5.21 -13.89 -9.16
N ASN A 205 4.39 -13.77 -10.21
CA ASN A 205 3.50 -14.86 -10.64
C ASN A 205 4.26 -15.97 -11.36
N SER A 206 5.33 -15.63 -12.10
CA SER A 206 6.12 -16.62 -12.83
C SER A 206 7.01 -17.47 -11.94
N ALA A 207 7.30 -17.01 -10.73
CA ALA A 207 8.22 -17.69 -9.82
C ALA A 207 7.52 -18.85 -9.10
N ASP A 208 7.91 -20.08 -9.43
CA ASP A 208 7.59 -21.24 -8.60
C ASP A 208 8.49 -21.23 -7.36
N TRP A 209 8.04 -20.54 -6.32
CA TRP A 209 8.75 -20.39 -5.05
C TRP A 209 8.97 -21.73 -4.31
N GLN A 210 8.22 -22.78 -4.65
CA GLN A 210 8.51 -24.12 -4.15
C GLN A 210 9.79 -24.69 -4.76
N ARG A 211 10.12 -24.28 -5.99
CA ARG A 211 11.28 -24.71 -6.76
C ARG A 211 12.46 -23.73 -6.73
N ASP A 212 12.43 -22.76 -5.81
CA ASP A 212 13.50 -21.76 -5.63
C ASP A 212 13.76 -20.88 -6.85
N ASP A 213 12.72 -20.66 -7.67
CA ASP A 213 12.83 -19.77 -8.82
C ASP A 213 12.81 -18.29 -8.39
N THR A 214 13.64 -17.48 -9.06
CA THR A 214 13.72 -16.04 -8.81
C THR A 214 12.69 -15.28 -9.63
N PRO A 215 11.91 -14.35 -9.03
CA PRO A 215 11.07 -13.43 -9.78
C PRO A 215 11.84 -12.75 -10.91
N ARG A 216 11.30 -12.82 -12.12
CA ARG A 216 11.96 -12.35 -13.34
C ARG A 216 11.80 -10.84 -13.47
N GLU A 217 12.88 -10.13 -13.82
CA GLU A 217 12.80 -8.74 -14.25
C GLU A 217 12.06 -8.64 -15.59
N VAL A 218 10.94 -7.90 -15.61
CA VAL A 218 10.09 -7.72 -16.79
C VAL A 218 10.34 -6.37 -17.45
N GLU A 219 10.49 -5.31 -16.65
CA GLU A 219 10.65 -3.95 -17.14
C GLU A 219 11.65 -3.18 -16.27
N CYS A 220 12.38 -2.26 -16.89
CA CYS A 220 13.17 -1.26 -16.19
C CYS A 220 13.03 0.10 -16.87
N PHE A 221 13.06 1.17 -16.09
CA PHE A 221 12.99 2.54 -16.60
C PHE A 221 13.75 3.51 -15.69
N PRO A 222 14.38 4.57 -16.23
CA PRO A 222 15.22 5.48 -15.45
C PRO A 222 14.40 6.27 -14.43
N ASN A 223 14.99 6.60 -13.29
CA ASN A 223 14.43 7.57 -12.37
C ASN A 223 14.79 8.99 -12.84
N GLN A 224 13.83 9.69 -13.44
CA GLN A 224 13.99 11.07 -13.91
C GLN A 224 13.45 12.10 -12.91
N TRP A 225 12.92 11.67 -11.77
CA TRP A 225 12.13 12.53 -10.89
C TRP A 225 12.90 13.02 -9.67
N GLY A 226 14.11 12.51 -9.41
CA GLY A 226 14.97 12.90 -8.28
C GLY A 226 14.85 11.95 -7.09
N LEU A 227 15.18 12.44 -5.88
CA LEU A 227 15.11 11.65 -4.65
C LEU A 227 13.65 11.40 -4.24
N VAL A 228 13.33 10.15 -3.88
CA VAL A 228 11.96 9.72 -3.58
C VAL A 228 11.88 9.17 -2.16
N ASP A 229 11.04 9.79 -1.34
CA ASP A 229 10.88 9.45 0.08
C ASP A 229 9.93 8.28 0.30
N SER A 230 8.95 8.11 -0.58
CA SER A 230 8.00 6.99 -0.56
C SER A 230 7.37 6.78 -1.92
N ILE A 231 6.97 5.54 -2.21
CA ILE A 231 6.20 5.18 -3.40
C ILE A 231 4.94 4.41 -3.03
N GLN A 232 3.87 4.62 -3.80
CA GLN A 232 2.62 3.87 -3.65
C GLN A 232 1.96 3.64 -5.00
N ILE A 233 1.41 2.44 -5.21
CA ILE A 233 0.63 2.09 -6.39
C ILE A 233 -0.85 2.25 -6.07
N SER A 234 -1.62 2.82 -6.99
CA SER A 234 -3.09 2.90 -6.87
C SER A 234 -3.71 1.50 -6.88
N PRO A 235 -4.82 1.24 -6.16
CA PRO A 235 -5.49 -0.06 -6.15
C PRO A 235 -5.90 -0.60 -7.52
N ASP A 236 -6.17 0.27 -8.49
CA ASP A 236 -6.43 -0.08 -9.89
C ASP A 236 -5.18 -0.43 -10.73
N SER A 237 -3.97 -0.33 -10.14
CA SER A 237 -2.66 -0.58 -10.78
C SER A 237 -2.30 0.37 -11.94
N LEU A 238 -2.97 1.51 -12.07
CA LEU A 238 -2.75 2.44 -13.20
C LEU A 238 -1.75 3.54 -12.90
N VAL A 239 -1.64 3.95 -11.64
CA VAL A 239 -0.87 5.12 -11.23
C VAL A 239 0.13 4.76 -10.14
N LEU A 240 1.35 5.26 -10.29
CA LEU A 240 2.39 5.27 -9.28
C LEU A 240 2.52 6.67 -8.69
N THR A 241 2.40 6.78 -7.38
CA THR A 241 2.62 8.01 -6.62
C THR A 241 4.05 8.03 -6.10
N LEU A 242 4.78 9.10 -6.39
CA LEU A 242 6.09 9.39 -5.81
C LEU A 242 5.95 10.56 -4.85
N VAL A 243 6.28 10.34 -3.59
CA VAL A 243 6.34 11.39 -2.57
C VAL A 243 7.76 11.94 -2.52
N GLN A 244 7.88 13.26 -2.63
CA GLN A 244 9.16 13.97 -2.60
C GLN A 244 9.02 15.17 -1.68
N HIS A 245 9.50 15.02 -0.45
CA HIS A 245 9.40 16.03 0.60
C HIS A 245 7.96 16.52 0.80
N SER A 246 7.65 17.75 0.36
CA SER A 246 6.33 18.38 0.45
C SER A 246 5.43 18.15 -0.78
N SER A 247 5.95 17.49 -1.81
CA SER A 247 5.33 17.37 -3.13
C SER A 247 5.00 15.93 -3.49
N ILE A 248 4.01 15.76 -4.36
CA ILE A 248 3.58 14.45 -4.88
C ILE A 248 3.53 14.48 -6.39
N LYS A 249 4.12 13.46 -7.02
CA LYS A 249 4.04 13.21 -8.46
C LYS A 249 3.24 11.95 -8.72
N PHE A 250 2.36 12.01 -9.72
CA PHE A 250 1.57 10.88 -10.20
C PHE A 250 2.05 10.48 -11.58
N ILE A 251 2.45 9.23 -11.73
CA ILE A 251 3.04 8.67 -12.94
C ILE A 251 2.15 7.55 -13.46
N SER A 252 1.91 7.52 -14.76
CA SER A 252 1.21 6.39 -15.40
C SER A 252 2.10 5.15 -15.39
N LEU A 253 1.64 4.05 -14.80
CA LEU A 253 2.38 2.77 -14.83
C LEU A 253 2.43 2.15 -16.23
N ARG A 254 1.53 2.54 -17.13
CA ARG A 254 1.52 2.04 -18.53
C ARG A 254 2.48 2.82 -19.43
N THR A 255 2.43 4.14 -19.39
CA THR A 255 3.24 5.00 -20.29
C THR A 255 4.57 5.43 -19.66
N LYS A 256 4.71 5.31 -18.34
CA LYS A 256 5.85 5.78 -17.53
C LYS A 256 6.06 7.31 -17.59
N VAL A 257 5.01 8.05 -17.96
CA VAL A 257 5.02 9.51 -18.05
C VAL A 257 4.37 10.13 -16.81
N LEU A 258 4.87 11.30 -16.40
CA LEU A 258 4.27 12.14 -15.37
C LEU A 258 2.90 12.65 -15.84
N LEU A 259 1.85 12.32 -15.10
CA LEU A 259 0.48 12.77 -15.37
C LEU A 259 0.14 14.06 -14.63
N LEU A 260 0.52 14.14 -13.35
CA LEU A 260 0.19 15.27 -12.49
C LEU A 260 1.29 15.46 -11.44
N GLU A 261 1.56 16.71 -11.10
CA GLU A 261 2.42 17.07 -9.98
C GLU A 261 1.68 18.06 -9.09
N ILE A 262 1.63 17.77 -7.78
CA ILE A 262 1.10 18.66 -6.76
C ILE A 262 2.29 19.08 -5.89
N LYS A 263 2.69 20.35 -6.03
CA LYS A 263 3.80 20.94 -5.28
C LYS A 263 3.31 21.57 -3.99
N ASP A 264 4.21 21.59 -2.99
CA ASP A 264 4.04 22.34 -1.74
C ASP A 264 2.71 22.03 -1.04
N ILE A 265 2.38 20.75 -0.90
CA ILE A 265 1.18 20.32 -0.18
C ILE A 265 1.28 20.74 1.28
N PHE A 266 2.45 20.57 1.90
CA PHE A 266 2.71 20.90 3.29
C PHE A 266 3.99 21.71 3.42
N ASN A 267 4.16 22.38 4.56
CA ASN A 267 5.39 23.12 4.84
C ASN A 267 6.52 22.17 5.28
N ALA A 268 6.18 21.03 5.89
CA ALA A 268 7.13 19.95 6.16
C ALA A 268 6.95 18.75 5.21
N ALA A 269 7.82 17.75 5.39
CA ALA A 269 7.77 16.52 4.63
C ALA A 269 6.46 15.74 4.89
N ILE A 270 5.90 15.21 3.81
CA ILE A 270 4.77 14.28 3.84
C ILE A 270 5.18 13.02 4.62
N LYS A 271 4.34 12.62 5.57
CA LYS A 271 4.58 11.45 6.41
C LYS A 271 3.95 10.19 5.84
N SER A 272 2.77 10.32 5.24
CA SER A 272 2.06 9.21 4.60
C SER A 272 1.18 9.72 3.47
N ALA A 273 1.02 8.90 2.44
CA ALA A 273 0.03 9.05 1.41
C ALA A 273 -0.66 7.70 1.24
N GLU A 274 -1.99 7.70 1.11
CA GLU A 274 -2.78 6.49 0.91
C GLU A 274 -3.93 6.71 -0.06
N PHE A 275 -4.12 5.76 -0.99
CA PHE A 275 -5.27 5.73 -1.88
C PHE A 275 -6.50 5.16 -1.18
N SER A 276 -7.68 5.67 -1.55
CA SER A 276 -8.93 4.97 -1.23
C SER A 276 -9.01 3.63 -1.99
N PRO A 277 -9.71 2.61 -1.44
CA PRO A 277 -9.82 1.29 -2.09
C PRO A 277 -10.41 1.31 -3.50
N ASP A 278 -11.24 2.31 -3.82
CA ASP A 278 -11.83 2.54 -5.14
C ASP A 278 -10.92 3.35 -6.09
N SER A 279 -9.72 3.74 -5.66
CA SER A 279 -8.76 4.58 -6.37
C SER A 279 -9.26 6.00 -6.72
N GLU A 280 -10.41 6.47 -6.20
CA GLU A 280 -10.95 7.79 -6.53
C GLU A 280 -10.33 8.94 -5.70
N LEU A 281 -9.81 8.64 -4.51
CA LEU A 281 -9.27 9.62 -3.57
C LEU A 281 -7.83 9.27 -3.14
N VAL A 282 -7.10 10.31 -2.74
CA VAL A 282 -5.76 10.21 -2.13
C VAL A 282 -5.76 11.03 -0.84
N ALA A 283 -5.56 10.36 0.29
CA ALA A 283 -5.32 11.01 1.57
C ALA A 283 -3.83 11.24 1.75
N VAL A 284 -3.43 12.47 2.06
CA VAL A 284 -2.03 12.84 2.31
C VAL A 284 -1.94 13.43 3.71
N ALA A 285 -1.09 12.84 4.53
CA ALA A 285 -0.84 13.25 5.91
C ALA A 285 0.53 13.92 6.02
N GLY A 286 0.54 15.12 6.60
CA GLY A 286 1.74 15.91 6.84
C GLY A 286 1.45 17.03 7.83
N ASP A 287 2.49 17.61 8.41
CA ASP A 287 2.40 18.58 9.51
C ASP A 287 1.51 18.07 10.66
N ARG A 288 0.28 18.57 10.75
CA ARG A 288 -0.77 18.17 11.71
C ARG A 288 -2.14 18.07 11.04
N CYS A 289 -2.15 17.93 9.72
CA CYS A 289 -3.36 17.94 8.91
C CYS A 289 -3.37 16.75 7.95
N VAL A 290 -4.58 16.30 7.61
CA VAL A 290 -4.79 15.36 6.51
C VAL A 290 -5.53 16.10 5.41
N ARG A 291 -4.99 16.08 4.20
CA ARG A 291 -5.64 16.63 3.01
C ARG A 291 -6.10 15.48 2.13
N ILE A 292 -7.33 15.56 1.64
CA ILE A 292 -7.92 14.56 0.75
C ILE A 292 -8.03 15.18 -0.64
N PHE A 293 -7.45 14.52 -1.63
CA PHE A 293 -7.47 14.93 -3.03
C PHE A 293 -8.29 13.93 -3.85
N LYS A 294 -8.96 14.43 -4.89
CA LYS A 294 -9.50 13.55 -5.94
C LYS A 294 -8.37 13.09 -6.85
N ASN A 295 -8.32 11.80 -7.14
CA ASN A 295 -7.30 11.17 -7.97
C ASN A 295 -7.55 11.43 -9.47
N LEU A 296 -7.28 12.66 -9.91
CA LEU A 296 -7.40 13.04 -11.32
C LEU A 296 -6.48 12.24 -12.23
N ALA A 297 -5.28 11.96 -11.77
CA ALA A 297 -4.32 11.16 -12.54
C ALA A 297 -4.86 9.75 -12.81
N GLY A 298 -5.49 9.13 -11.81
CA GLY A 298 -6.17 7.83 -11.95
C GLY A 298 -7.30 7.86 -12.97
N LEU A 299 -8.19 8.85 -12.89
CA LEU A 299 -9.29 9.01 -13.85
C LEU A 299 -8.77 9.18 -15.29
N VAL A 300 -7.73 9.99 -15.49
CA VAL A 300 -7.10 10.18 -16.80
C VAL A 300 -6.44 8.88 -17.28
N ALA A 301 -5.68 8.20 -16.43
CA ALA A 301 -5.02 6.94 -16.77
C ALA A 301 -6.05 5.85 -17.16
N LYS A 302 -7.14 5.74 -16.40
CA LYS A 302 -8.26 4.85 -16.67
C LYS A 302 -8.91 5.13 -18.02
N ALA A 303 -9.18 6.41 -18.32
CA ALA A 303 -9.74 6.79 -19.62
C ALA A 303 -8.80 6.43 -20.79
N HIS A 304 -7.48 6.61 -20.62
CA HIS A 304 -6.49 6.19 -21.63
C HIS A 304 -6.47 4.67 -21.82
N GLU A 305 -6.56 3.89 -20.74
CA GLU A 305 -6.61 2.45 -20.81
C GLU A 305 -7.89 1.94 -21.48
N SER A 306 -9.05 2.46 -21.09
CA SER A 306 -10.33 2.11 -21.73
C SER A 306 -10.31 2.41 -23.23
N LYS A 307 -9.72 3.55 -23.66
CA LYS A 307 -9.51 3.86 -25.08
C LYS A 307 -8.61 2.84 -25.77
N ALA A 308 -7.50 2.45 -25.15
CA ALA A 308 -6.60 1.45 -25.71
C ALA A 308 -7.26 0.06 -25.82
N ASN A 309 -8.07 -0.32 -24.84
CA ASN A 309 -8.80 -1.59 -24.83
C ASN A 309 -9.90 -1.63 -25.91
N LEU A 310 -10.55 -0.50 -26.19
CA LEU A 310 -11.50 -0.36 -27.30
C LEU A 310 -10.85 -0.57 -28.68
N MET A 311 -9.57 -0.22 -28.82
CA MET A 311 -8.81 -0.38 -30.07
C MET A 311 -8.22 -1.79 -30.23
N SER A 312 -8.37 -2.67 -29.23
CA SER A 312 -7.89 -4.04 -29.31
C SER A 312 -8.79 -4.91 -30.19
N PRO A 313 -8.23 -5.81 -31.01
CA PRO A 313 -9.00 -6.59 -31.99
C PRO A 313 -9.95 -7.62 -31.36
N ASN A 314 -9.77 -7.96 -30.07
CA ASN A 314 -10.53 -8.99 -29.36
C ASN A 314 -11.69 -8.41 -28.51
N CYS A 315 -12.17 -7.20 -28.83
CA CYS A 315 -13.19 -6.51 -28.04
C CYS A 315 -14.62 -6.94 -28.47
N ASN A 316 -15.30 -7.72 -27.63
CA ASN A 316 -16.71 -8.09 -27.83
C ASN A 316 -17.62 -6.86 -27.78
N GLU A 317 -18.73 -6.85 -28.54
CA GLU A 317 -19.63 -5.69 -28.62
C GLU A 317 -20.21 -5.24 -27.27
N THR A 318 -20.56 -6.19 -26.39
CA THR A 318 -21.05 -5.89 -25.04
C THR A 318 -19.98 -5.22 -24.17
N TYR A 319 -18.74 -5.71 -24.25
CA TYR A 319 -17.60 -5.13 -23.56
C TYR A 319 -17.28 -3.73 -24.11
N LYS A 320 -17.37 -3.55 -25.42
CA LYS A 320 -17.20 -2.27 -26.11
C LYS A 320 -18.23 -1.23 -25.64
N ASN A 321 -19.51 -1.60 -25.57
CA ASN A 321 -20.57 -0.70 -25.13
C ASN A 321 -20.35 -0.25 -23.68
N ARG A 322 -19.99 -1.18 -22.78
CA ARG A 322 -19.65 -0.86 -21.39
C ARG A 322 -18.47 0.11 -21.29
N LEU A 323 -17.38 -0.15 -22.02
CA LEU A 323 -16.21 0.72 -22.02
C LEU A 323 -16.54 2.14 -22.54
N LEU A 324 -17.42 2.25 -23.54
CA LEU A 324 -17.87 3.55 -24.06
C LEU A 324 -18.69 4.33 -23.03
N GLU A 325 -19.56 3.66 -22.26
CA GLU A 325 -20.31 4.29 -21.17
C GLU A 325 -19.39 4.77 -20.04
N GLU A 326 -18.44 3.92 -19.63
CA GLU A 326 -17.42 4.27 -18.63
C GLU A 326 -16.60 5.47 -19.09
N LEU A 327 -16.16 5.49 -20.36
CA LEU A 327 -15.42 6.62 -20.94
C LEU A 327 -16.20 7.92 -20.97
N LYS A 328 -17.50 7.88 -21.29
CA LYS A 328 -18.36 9.07 -21.25
C LYS A 328 -18.46 9.62 -19.83
N SER A 329 -18.63 8.75 -18.85
CA SER A 329 -18.69 9.10 -17.43
C SER A 329 -17.37 9.71 -16.94
N ASP A 330 -16.25 9.05 -17.23
CA ASP A 330 -14.91 9.49 -16.82
C ASP A 330 -14.55 10.82 -17.48
N GLN A 331 -14.84 10.99 -18.79
CA GLN A 331 -14.60 12.26 -19.48
C GLN A 331 -15.45 13.41 -18.90
N LYS A 332 -16.69 13.14 -18.51
CA LYS A 332 -17.54 14.12 -17.83
C LYS A 332 -16.94 14.54 -16.49
N LYS A 333 -16.52 13.57 -15.65
CA LYS A 333 -15.85 13.84 -14.37
C LYS A 333 -14.56 14.65 -14.56
N ILE A 334 -13.74 14.30 -15.55
CA ILE A 334 -12.50 15.02 -15.88
C ILE A 334 -12.80 16.47 -16.24
N ASN A 335 -13.76 16.70 -17.15
CA ASN A 335 -14.13 18.05 -17.58
C ASN A 335 -14.68 18.91 -16.43
N GLU A 336 -15.49 18.34 -15.55
CA GLU A 336 -16.02 19.04 -14.35
C GLU A 336 -14.88 19.45 -13.40
N LEU A 337 -13.93 18.56 -13.15
CA LEU A 337 -12.82 18.84 -12.25
C LEU A 337 -11.80 19.82 -12.86
N GLN A 338 -11.58 19.77 -14.18
CA GLN A 338 -10.77 20.76 -14.89
C GLN A 338 -11.38 22.16 -14.81
N LYS A 339 -12.72 22.28 -14.91
CA LYS A 339 -13.40 23.57 -14.74
C LYS A 339 -13.16 24.15 -13.35
N LEU A 340 -13.22 23.33 -12.30
CA LEU A 340 -12.94 23.75 -10.93
C LEU A 340 -11.49 24.23 -10.73
N LEU A 341 -10.53 23.66 -11.49
CA LEU A 341 -9.13 24.11 -11.46
C LEU A 341 -8.91 25.43 -12.23
N SER A 342 -9.75 25.73 -13.23
CA SER A 342 -9.66 26.95 -14.04
C SER A 342 -10.35 28.18 -13.42
N ALA A 343 -11.26 28.00 -12.47
CA ALA A 343 -11.97 29.08 -11.76
C ALA A 343 -11.07 29.73 -10.68
#